data_AF-A0A950GNX9-F1
#
_entry.id   AF-A0A950GNX9-F1
#
_cell.length_a   1.000
_cell.length_b   1.000
_cell.length_c   1.000
_cell.angle_alpha   90.00
_cell.angle_beta   90.00
_cell.angle_gamma   90.00
#
_symmetry.space_group_name_H-M   'P 1'
#
loop_
_entity.id
_entity.type
_entity.pdbx_description
1 polymer ?
#
loop_
_entity_poly.entity_id
_entity_poly.type
_entity_poly.pdbx_seq_one_letter_code
_entity_poly.pdbx_strand_id
1 'polypeptide(L)' 'MARAFDPETVKIVSVAYESAWREIEAALAKPMSKAKRTETSAALTRELLAAVEAGERDPDKLRTIALSAMRSR' A
#
# COMPACT_ATOMS: atom_id res chain seq x y z
N MET A 1 -4.87 18.31 10.95
CA MET A 1 -5.24 18.89 9.64
C MET A 1 -5.42 17.74 8.66
N ALA A 2 -6.59 17.59 8.05
CA ALA A 2 -6.76 16.64 6.95
C ALA A 2 -6.07 17.23 5.71
N ARG A 3 -5.00 16.59 5.24
CA ARG A 3 -4.30 16.98 4.02
C ARG A 3 -5.10 16.43 2.84
N ALA A 4 -5.53 17.31 1.93
CA ALA A 4 -6.18 16.87 0.71
C ALA A 4 -5.11 16.38 -0.26
N PHE A 5 -5.25 15.16 -0.76
CA PHE A 5 -4.44 14.65 -1.87
C PHE A 5 -5.05 15.12 -3.18
N ASP A 6 -4.20 15.56 -4.11
CA ASP A 6 -4.64 15.84 -5.47
C ASP A 6 -5.06 14.53 -6.19
N PRO A 7 -5.90 14.60 -7.25
CA PRO A 7 -6.41 13.42 -7.93
C PRO A 7 -5.33 12.52 -8.54
N GLU A 8 -4.20 13.10 -8.95
CA GLU A 8 -3.07 12.34 -9.51
C GLU A 8 -2.40 11.52 -8.43
N THR A 9 -2.18 12.10 -7.24
CA THR A 9 -1.67 11.37 -6.07
C THR A 9 -2.60 10.22 -5.69
N VAL A 10 -3.92 10.43 -5.66
CA VAL A 10 -4.89 9.36 -5.38
C VAL A 10 -4.79 8.24 -6.42
N LYS A 11 -4.64 8.58 -7.71
CA LYS A 11 -4.49 7.60 -8.79
C LYS A 11 -3.21 6.77 -8.64
N ILE A 12 -2.08 7.43 -8.37
CA ILE A 12 -0.78 6.77 -8.16
C ILE A 12 -0.85 5.80 -6.98
N VAL A 13 -1.38 6.25 -5.84
CA VAL A 13 -1.53 5.42 -4.63
C VAL A 13 -2.46 4.23 -4.91
N SER A 14 -3.56 4.44 -5.64
CA SER A 14 -4.51 3.37 -5.96
C SER A 14 -3.86 2.28 -6.82
N VAL A 15 -3.09 2.66 -7.85
CA VAL A 15 -2.37 1.71 -8.70
C VAL A 15 -1.34 0.92 -7.89
N ALA A 16 -0.54 1.61 -7.07
CA ALA A 16 0.45 0.96 -6.22
C ALA A 16 -0.19 0.01 -5.20
N TYR A 17 -1.31 0.43 -4.60
CA TYR A 17 -2.08 -0.38 -3.64
C TYR A 17 -2.62 -1.65 -4.29
N GLU A 18 -3.31 -1.55 -5.42
CA GLU A 18 -3.89 -2.73 -6.10
C GLU A 18 -2.81 -3.73 -6.49
N SER A 19 -1.67 -3.24 -6.99
CA SER A 19 -0.55 -4.08 -7.37
C SER A 19 0.08 -4.79 -6.16
N ALA A 20 0.39 -4.05 -5.08
CA ALA A 20 0.92 -4.63 -3.86
C ALA A 20 -0.06 -5.60 -3.17
N TRP A 21 -1.36 -5.28 -3.17
CA TRP A 21 -2.40 -6.13 -2.59
C TRP A 21 -2.49 -7.48 -3.31
N ARG A 22 -2.42 -7.49 -4.64
CA ARG A 22 -2.39 -8.73 -5.44
C ARG A 22 -1.19 -9.61 -5.11
N GLU A 23 -0.01 -9.02 -4.92
CA GLU A 23 1.18 -9.78 -4.51
C GLU A 23 1.02 -10.40 -3.11
N ILE A 24 0.43 -9.66 -2.18
CA ILE A 24 0.11 -10.19 -0.85
C ILE A 24 -0.88 -11.34 -0.97
N GLU A 25 -1.97 -11.19 -1.72
CA GLU A 25 -2.96 -12.25 -1.91
C GLU A 25 -2.37 -13.49 -2.60
N ALA A 26 -1.49 -13.30 -3.59
CA ALA A 26 -0.80 -14.39 -4.27
C ALA A 26 0.18 -15.16 -3.37
N ALA A 27 0.79 -14.48 -2.40
CA ALA A 27 1.72 -15.10 -1.45
C ALA A 27 1.03 -15.92 -0.35
N LEU A 28 -0.29 -15.79 -0.19
CA LEU A 28 -1.03 -16.47 0.86
C LEU A 28 -1.43 -17.89 0.44
N ALA A 29 -1.07 -18.87 1.27
CA ALA A 29 -1.57 -20.23 1.13
C ALA A 29 -3.05 -20.39 1.48
N LYS A 30 -3.62 -19.47 2.27
CA LYS A 30 -5.02 -19.47 2.71
C LYS A 30 -5.57 -18.05 2.80
N PRO A 31 -6.88 -17.83 2.57
CA PRO A 31 -7.49 -16.51 2.74
C PRO A 31 -7.26 -15.92 4.13
N MET A 32 -6.98 -14.62 4.20
CA MET A 32 -6.91 -13.89 5.46
C MET A 32 -8.27 -13.85 6.16
N SER A 33 -8.26 -13.86 7.50
CA SER A 33 -9.44 -13.49 8.27
C SER A 33 -9.82 -12.03 7.99
N LYS A 34 -11.10 -11.68 8.19
CA LYS A 34 -11.57 -10.29 7.99
C LYS A 34 -10.74 -9.28 8.78
N ALA A 35 -10.45 -9.58 10.04
CA ALA A 35 -9.62 -8.74 10.90
C ALA A 35 -8.21 -8.56 10.34
N LYS A 36 -7.56 -9.66 9.91
CA LYS A 36 -6.21 -9.59 9.33
C LYS A 36 -6.21 -8.82 8.01
N ARG A 37 -7.23 -9.00 7.18
CA ARG A 37 -7.39 -8.25 5.93
C ARG A 37 -7.44 -6.75 6.17
N THR A 38 -8.25 -6.30 7.14
CA THR A 38 -8.36 -4.88 7.51
C THR A 38 -7.04 -4.34 8.06
N GLU A 39 -6.35 -5.10 8.92
CA GLU A 39 -5.05 -4.71 9.47
C GLU A 39 -4.00 -4.57 8.36
N THR A 40 -3.86 -5.57 7.50
CA THR A 40 -2.91 -5.59 6.38
C THR A 40 -3.19 -4.45 5.41
N SER A 41 -4.47 -4.20 5.09
CA SER A 41 -4.88 -3.09 4.22
C SER A 41 -4.50 -1.74 4.83
N ALA A 42 -4.81 -1.51 6.11
CA ALA A 42 -4.47 -0.28 6.81
C ALA A 42 -2.95 -0.07 6.99
N ALA A 43 -2.18 -1.15 7.14
CA ALA A 43 -0.72 -1.09 7.15
C ALA A 43 -0.20 -0.70 5.76
N LEU A 44 -0.64 -1.39 4.71
CA LEU A 44 -0.22 -1.13 3.34
C LEU A 44 -0.52 0.32 2.90
N THR A 45 -1.73 0.81 3.18
CA THR A 45 -2.09 2.20 2.87
C THR A 45 -1.22 3.20 3.62
N ARG A 46 -0.87 2.95 4.89
CA ARG A 46 0.01 3.84 5.66
C ARG A 46 1.40 3.94 5.05
N GLU A 47 2.00 2.82 4.66
CA GLU A 47 3.33 2.82 4.04
C GLU A 47 3.34 3.56 2.69
N LEU A 48 2.28 3.37 1.88
CA LEU A 48 2.13 4.08 0.60
C LEU A 48 1.99 5.59 0.79
N LEU A 49 1.16 6.03 1.75
CA LEU A 49 0.99 7.46 2.05
C LEU A 49 2.28 8.07 2.58
N ALA A 50 3.00 7.38 3.46
CA ALA A 50 4.28 7.84 3.97
C ALA A 50 5.33 8.02 2.85
N ALA A 51 5.40 7.08 1.90
CA ALA A 51 6.32 7.18 0.76
C ALA A 51 5.95 8.33 -0.19
N VAL A 52 4.65 8.55 -0.44
CA VAL A 52 4.16 9.71 -1.20
C VAL A 52 4.48 11.03 -0.51
N GLU A 53 4.31 11.10 0.81
CA GLU A 53 4.67 12.28 1.60
C GLU A 53 6.17 12.55 1.60
N ALA A 54 7.00 11.51 1.47
CA ALA A 54 8.44 11.62 1.26
C ALA A 54 8.84 12.04 -0.17
N GLY A 55 7.87 12.20 -1.08
CA GLY A 55 8.07 12.70 -2.43
C GLY A 55 8.15 11.63 -3.52
N GLU A 56 7.96 10.34 -3.18
CA GLU A 56 7.91 9.30 -4.19
C GLU A 56 6.59 9.37 -4.99
N ARG A 57 6.70 9.26 -6.31
CA ARG A 57 5.58 9.39 -7.26
C ARG A 57 5.51 8.22 -8.24
N ASP A 58 6.55 7.39 -8.30
CA ASP A 58 6.59 6.20 -9.14
C ASP A 58 5.77 5.06 -8.48
N PRO A 59 4.66 4.61 -9.11
CA PRO A 59 3.83 3.54 -8.57
C PRO A 59 4.58 2.24 -8.28
N ASP A 60 5.60 1.90 -9.08
CA ASP A 60 6.38 0.68 -8.92
C ASP A 60 7.31 0.75 -7.71
N LYS A 61 7.92 1.92 -7.48
CA LYS A 61 8.72 2.16 -6.27
C LYS A 61 7.85 2.19 -5.02
N LEU A 62 6.68 2.85 -5.08
CA LEU A 62 5.72 2.88 -3.98
C LEU A 62 5.30 1.45 -3.58
N ARG A 63 4.95 0.61 -4.56
CA ARG A 63 4.68 -0.81 -4.35
C ARG A 63 5.84 -1.52 -3.66
N THR A 64 7.05 -1.35 -4.19
CA THR A 64 8.26 -2.02 -3.67
C THR A 64 8.56 -1.63 -2.22
N ILE A 65 8.45 -0.34 -1.91
CA ILE A 65 8.64 0.20 -0.55
C ILE A 65 7.59 -0.38 0.39
N ALA A 66 6.32 -0.32 0.01
CA ALA A 66 5.22 -0.79 0.84
C ALA A 66 5.31 -2.31 1.10
N LEU A 67 5.62 -3.11 0.08
CA LEU A 67 5.83 -4.56 0.25
C LEU A 67 7.04 -4.88 1.13
N SER A 68 8.14 -4.13 0.98
CA SER A 68 9.32 -4.30 1.84
C SER A 68 9.00 -4.03 3.31
N ALA A 69 8.25 -2.98 3.59
CA ALA A 69 7.81 -2.62 4.94
C ALA A 69 6.82 -3.64 5.56
N MET A 70 6.07 -4.36 4.72
CA MET A 70 5.16 -5.43 5.18
C MET A 70 5.90 -6.73 5.53
N ARG A 71 7.10 -6.96 4.99
CA ARG A 71 7.92 -8.15 5.25
C ARG A 71 8.82 -8.01 6.48
N SER A 72 9.12 -6.79 6.89
CA SER A 72 9.96 -6.50 8.07
C SER A 72 9.19 -6.50 9.40
N ARG A 73 7.91 -6.85 9.38
CA ARG A 73 7.01 -6.98 10.54
C ARG A 73 6.74 -8.43 10.87
#